data_AF-A0A0R2S7E8-F1
#
_entry.id   AF-A0A0R2S7E8-F1
#
_cell.length_a   1.000
_cell.length_b   1.000
_cell.length_c   1.000
_cell.angle_alpha   90.00
_cell.angle_beta   90.00
_cell.angle_gamma   90.00
#
_symmetry.space_group_name_H-M   'P 1'
#
loop_
_entity.id
_entity.type
_entity.pdbx_description
1 polymer ?
#
loop_
_entity_poly.entity_id
_entity_poly.type
_entity_poly.pdbx_seq_one_letter_code
_entity_poly.pdbx_strand_id
1 'polypeptide(L)'
;MTFKKHIIICIGTILFSSCLIQMKIDTSKEGEQEKREIEISVESTTEKNYKGWWVYGEGQHIFKDDETLEEYTLEFPNEDMTELQTLYLAVCEMEYFPMECAMTGHIKKELIKKQNTLIVSEFEILYIQGCGE
;
A
#
# COMPACT_ATOMS: atom_id res chain seq x y z
N MET A 1 9.78 42.80 46.35
CA MET A 1 9.34 43.55 45.14
C MET A 1 9.25 42.55 44.00
N THR A 2 8.13 41.82 43.94
CA THR A 2 7.06 41.98 42.94
C THR A 2 7.51 41.67 41.51
N PHE A 3 7.44 40.37 41.20
CA PHE A 3 7.46 39.79 39.87
C PHE A 3 6.41 40.48 38.97
N LYS A 4 6.86 41.21 37.95
CA LYS A 4 5.98 41.68 36.88
C LYS A 4 5.84 40.58 35.83
N LYS A 5 4.65 40.00 35.77
CA LYS A 5 4.15 39.16 34.68
C LYS A 5 4.15 39.96 33.38
N HIS A 6 4.86 39.48 32.37
CA HIS A 6 4.58 39.83 30.98
C HIS A 6 4.15 38.55 30.26
N ILE A 7 2.83 38.39 30.19
CA ILE A 7 2.13 37.48 29.31
C ILE A 7 2.35 38.02 27.89
N ILE A 8 3.11 37.30 27.08
CA ILE A 8 3.17 37.52 25.64
C ILE A 8 2.37 36.39 24.99
N ILE A 9 1.20 36.77 24.49
CA ILE A 9 0.32 35.94 23.68
C ILE A 9 0.92 35.91 22.27
N CYS A 10 1.51 34.78 21.87
CA CYS A 10 1.87 34.52 20.47
C CYS A 10 0.75 33.71 19.83
N ILE A 11 -0.21 34.41 19.24
CA ILE A 11 -1.21 33.87 18.32
C ILE A 11 -0.61 33.90 16.90
N GLY A 12 -0.70 32.77 16.19
CA GLY A 12 -0.30 32.60 14.79
C GLY A 12 1.17 32.18 14.66
N THR A 13 1.54 31.12 13.94
CA THR A 13 0.94 30.55 12.73
C THR A 13 1.15 29.02 12.71
N ILE A 14 0.07 28.24 12.79
CA ILE A 14 0.10 26.82 12.44
C ILE A 14 0.18 26.79 10.90
N LEU A 15 1.40 26.62 10.37
CA LEU A 15 1.61 26.18 9.00
C LEU A 15 1.11 24.75 8.94
N PHE A 16 -0.17 24.59 8.61
CA PHE A 16 -0.74 23.35 8.12
C PHE A 16 -0.03 23.01 6.81
N SER A 17 1.07 22.28 6.91
CA SER A 17 1.56 21.43 5.83
C SER A 17 0.39 20.51 5.49
N SER A 18 -0.22 20.73 4.33
CA SER A 18 -1.45 20.08 3.92
C SER A 18 -1.21 18.59 3.63
N CYS A 19 -1.20 17.76 4.68
CA CYS A 19 -1.65 16.38 4.54
C CYS A 19 -3.15 16.44 4.29
N LEU A 20 -3.57 16.07 3.07
CA LEU A 20 -4.96 15.83 2.73
C LEU A 20 -5.44 14.59 3.50
N ILE A 21 -5.85 14.80 4.75
CA ILE A 21 -6.62 13.81 5.50
C ILE A 21 -8.04 13.83 4.90
N GLN A 22 -8.37 12.86 4.05
CA GLN A 22 -9.75 12.67 3.60
C GLN A 22 -10.48 11.77 4.60
N MET A 23 -11.32 12.36 5.45
CA MET A 23 -12.30 11.62 6.25
C MET A 23 -13.58 11.45 5.41
N LYS A 24 -13.89 10.22 4.99
CA LYS A 24 -15.24 9.89 4.50
C LYS A 24 -16.06 9.33 5.66
N ILE A 25 -17.22 9.93 5.92
CA ILE A 25 -18.20 9.46 6.90
C ILE A 25 -19.46 9.11 6.10
N ASP A 26 -19.65 7.83 5.80
CA ASP A 26 -20.91 7.35 5.24
C ASP A 26 -21.91 7.17 6.38
N THR A 27 -22.92 8.05 6.43
CA THR A 27 -24.09 7.88 7.30
C THR A 27 -25.21 7.25 6.49
N SER A 28 -25.51 5.98 6.77
CA SER A 28 -26.78 5.35 6.41
C SER A 28 -27.17 4.26 7.41
N LYS A 29 -28.03 4.68 8.35
CA LYS A 29 -29.11 3.98 9.08
C LYS A 29 -28.87 2.58 9.69
N GLU A 30 -28.89 2.60 11.03
CA GLU A 30 -29.51 1.68 12.01
C GLU A 30 -29.40 0.17 11.82
N GLY A 31 -28.66 -0.48 12.73
CA GLY A 31 -28.92 -1.85 13.16
C GLY A 31 -27.68 -2.68 13.46
N GLU A 32 -27.43 -2.91 14.76
CA GLU A 32 -26.58 -3.96 15.33
C GLU A 32 -25.04 -3.79 15.34
N GLN A 33 -24.46 -4.36 16.39
CA GLN A 33 -23.18 -4.02 17.00
C GLN A 33 -21.98 -4.41 16.12
N GLU A 34 -21.31 -3.43 15.53
CA GLU A 34 -20.04 -3.65 14.84
C GLU A 34 -18.91 -2.91 15.54
N LYS A 35 -17.88 -3.68 15.90
CA LYS A 35 -16.63 -3.23 16.52
C LYS A 35 -15.97 -2.28 15.52
N ARG A 36 -16.08 -0.98 15.74
CA ARG A 36 -15.52 0.06 14.86
C ARG A 36 -14.00 -0.01 14.87
N GLU A 37 -13.45 -0.81 13.97
CA GLU A 37 -12.03 -0.81 13.66
C GLU A 37 -11.79 0.41 12.76
N ILE A 38 -11.33 1.50 13.38
CA ILE A 38 -11.05 2.76 12.69
C ILE A 38 -9.85 2.51 11.80
N GLU A 39 -10.01 2.25 10.49
CA GLU A 39 -8.89 2.06 9.57
C GLU A 39 -8.24 3.42 9.23
N ILE A 40 -7.02 3.66 9.71
CA ILE A 40 -6.25 4.87 9.40
C ILE A 40 -5.11 4.46 8.47
N SER A 41 -5.15 4.93 7.23
CA SER A 41 -4.11 4.71 6.24
C SER A 41 -3.46 6.02 5.79
N VAL A 42 -2.17 5.96 5.47
CA VAL A 42 -1.40 7.08 4.92
C VAL A 42 -0.89 6.66 3.55
N GLU A 43 -1.33 7.36 2.52
CA GLU A 43 -0.98 7.11 1.13
C GLU A 43 0.04 8.15 0.66
N SER A 44 1.19 7.71 0.16
CA SER A 44 2.11 8.62 -0.54
C SER A 44 1.64 8.82 -1.97
N THR A 45 1.53 10.06 -2.46
CA THR A 45 1.14 10.33 -3.86
C THR A 45 2.29 10.24 -4.86
N THR A 46 3.48 9.85 -4.41
CA THR A 46 4.67 9.77 -5.27
C THR A 46 4.86 8.34 -5.72
N GLU A 47 4.70 8.11 -7.02
CA GLU A 47 5.04 6.82 -7.63
C GLU A 47 6.54 6.56 -7.59
N LYS A 48 6.89 5.29 -7.42
CA LYS A 48 8.25 4.78 -7.47
C LYS A 48 8.26 3.45 -8.22
N ASN A 49 9.43 3.11 -8.73
CA ASN A 49 9.71 1.80 -9.29
C ASN A 49 10.29 0.91 -8.20
N TYR A 50 9.75 -0.30 -8.09
CA TYR A 50 10.21 -1.36 -7.21
C TYR A 50 10.61 -2.57 -8.06
N LYS A 51 11.62 -3.31 -7.60
CA LYS A 51 12.02 -4.58 -8.20
C LYS A 51 11.98 -5.67 -7.14
N GLY A 52 11.59 -6.86 -7.55
CA GLY A 52 11.40 -7.93 -6.61
C GLY A 52 10.65 -9.11 -7.18
N TRP A 53 10.06 -9.86 -6.26
CA TRP A 53 9.32 -11.06 -6.58
C TRP A 53 7.85 -10.89 -6.29
N TRP A 54 7.03 -11.17 -7.30
CA TRP A 54 5.62 -11.39 -7.11
C TRP A 54 5.41 -12.84 -6.67
N VAL A 55 4.67 -13.00 -5.57
CA VAL A 55 4.21 -14.27 -5.04
C VAL A 55 2.68 -14.27 -4.97
N TYR A 56 2.06 -15.36 -5.40
CA TYR A 56 0.65 -15.63 -5.16
C TYR A 56 0.49 -16.92 -4.37
N GLY A 57 -0.25 -16.85 -3.27
CA GLY A 57 -0.51 -17.98 -2.38
C GLY A 57 -1.63 -17.66 -1.41
N GLU A 58 -2.37 -18.68 -0.97
CA GLU A 58 -3.48 -18.53 -0.02
C GLU A 58 -4.55 -17.49 -0.44
N GLY A 59 -4.69 -17.25 -1.74
CA GLY A 59 -5.64 -16.26 -2.28
C GLY A 59 -5.13 -14.81 -2.26
N GLN A 60 -3.86 -14.56 -1.94
CA GLN A 60 -3.28 -13.23 -1.83
C GLN A 60 -2.11 -13.04 -2.79
N HIS A 61 -2.03 -11.85 -3.39
CA HIS A 61 -0.87 -11.38 -4.14
C HIS A 61 0.05 -10.57 -3.23
N ILE A 62 1.32 -10.94 -3.19
CA ILE A 62 2.37 -10.32 -2.37
C ILE A 62 3.52 -9.93 -3.29
N PHE A 63 4.04 -8.72 -3.08
CA PHE A 63 5.31 -8.29 -3.64
C PHE A 63 6.37 -8.29 -2.54
N LYS A 64 7.52 -8.88 -2.84
CA LYS A 64 8.69 -8.88 -1.98
C LYS A 64 9.82 -8.13 -2.67
N ASP A 65 10.19 -7.00 -2.09
CA ASP A 65 11.26 -6.14 -2.60
C ASP A 65 12.61 -6.86 -2.53
N ASP A 66 13.42 -6.78 -3.60
CA ASP A 66 14.69 -7.52 -3.69
C ASP A 66 15.82 -6.92 -2.83
N GLU A 67 15.81 -5.60 -2.63
CA GLU A 67 16.81 -4.90 -1.85
C GLU A 67 16.52 -4.96 -0.35
N THR A 68 15.29 -4.66 0.05
CA THR A 68 14.89 -4.51 1.46
C THR A 68 14.31 -5.79 2.06
N LEU A 69 13.85 -6.71 1.21
CA LEU A 69 13.10 -7.92 1.58
C LEU A 69 11.78 -7.63 2.30
N GLU A 70 11.31 -6.38 2.28
CA GLU A 70 9.99 -6.02 2.79
C GLU A 70 8.90 -6.63 1.90
N GLU A 71 7.80 -7.03 2.54
CA GLU A 71 6.65 -7.64 1.89
C GLU A 71 5.46 -6.70 1.90
N TYR A 72 4.80 -6.58 0.75
CA TYR A 72 3.69 -5.68 0.51
C TYR A 72 2.53 -6.48 -0.08
N THR A 73 1.32 -6.23 0.42
CA THR A 73 0.12 -6.67 -0.29
C THR A 73 0.04 -5.92 -1.61
N LEU A 74 -0.35 -6.61 -2.68
CA LEU A 74 -0.58 -5.97 -3.96
C LEU A 74 -2.05 -5.63 -4.15
N GLU A 75 -2.29 -4.41 -4.61
CA GLU A 75 -3.60 -3.96 -5.10
C GLU A 75 -3.40 -3.40 -6.50
N PHE A 76 -4.23 -3.86 -7.44
CA PHE A 76 -4.20 -3.45 -8.84
C PHE A 76 -5.55 -2.77 -9.18
N PRO A 77 -5.70 -1.45 -8.96
CA PRO A 77 -7.00 -0.78 -9.04
C PRO A 77 -7.66 -0.83 -10.43
N ASN A 78 -6.87 -1.05 -11.47
CA ASN A 78 -7.29 -0.99 -12.87
C ASN A 78 -7.26 -2.36 -13.57
N GLU A 79 -6.93 -3.43 -12.85
CA GLU A 79 -6.77 -4.78 -13.41
C GLU A 79 -7.84 -5.73 -12.86
N ASP A 80 -8.14 -6.80 -13.60
CA ASP A 80 -8.99 -7.88 -13.10
C ASP A 80 -8.15 -8.90 -12.29
N MET A 81 -8.47 -9.04 -11.00
CA MET A 81 -7.72 -9.91 -10.10
C MET A 81 -7.79 -11.40 -10.49
N THR A 82 -8.85 -11.85 -11.17
CA THR A 82 -8.99 -13.23 -11.67
C THR A 82 -8.05 -13.46 -12.85
N GLU A 83 -7.92 -12.48 -13.75
CA GLU A 83 -6.98 -12.52 -14.85
C GLU A 83 -5.53 -12.50 -14.35
N LEU A 84 -5.21 -11.68 -13.34
CA LEU A 84 -3.88 -11.64 -12.72
C LEU A 84 -3.53 -12.96 -12.01
N GLN A 85 -4.48 -13.57 -11.30
CA GLN A 85 -4.29 -14.92 -10.74
C GLN A 85 -4.01 -15.94 -11.84
N THR A 86 -4.77 -15.89 -12.94
CA THR A 86 -4.59 -16.81 -14.08
C THR A 86 -3.23 -16.61 -14.71
N LEU A 87 -2.81 -15.35 -14.92
CA LEU A 87 -1.48 -15.00 -15.41
C LEU A 87 -0.38 -15.57 -14.50
N TYR A 88 -0.49 -15.33 -13.19
CA TYR A 88 0.49 -15.82 -12.22
C TYR A 88 0.60 -17.35 -12.29
N LEU A 89 -0.52 -18.06 -12.22
CA LEU A 89 -0.54 -19.51 -12.25
C LEU A 89 -0.02 -20.06 -13.59
N ALA A 90 -0.35 -19.43 -14.72
CA ALA A 90 0.15 -19.83 -16.03
C ALA A 90 1.68 -19.73 -16.13
N VAL A 91 2.27 -18.74 -15.46
CA VAL A 91 3.73 -18.57 -15.41
C VAL A 91 4.37 -19.53 -14.41
N CYS A 92 3.79 -19.71 -13.23
CA CYS A 92 4.38 -20.49 -12.13
C CYS A 92 4.02 -21.99 -12.13
N GLU A 93 3.02 -22.46 -12.87
CA GLU A 93 2.69 -23.90 -12.98
C GLU A 93 3.82 -24.72 -13.61
N MET A 94 4.74 -24.06 -14.33
CA MET A 94 5.89 -24.71 -14.93
C MET A 94 7.10 -24.78 -13.99
N GLU A 95 7.26 -23.81 -13.09
CA GLU A 95 8.46 -23.65 -12.29
C GLU A 95 8.09 -23.11 -10.89
N TYR A 96 8.38 -23.87 -9.84
CA TYR A 96 8.06 -23.59 -8.42
C TYR A 96 8.79 -22.35 -7.84
N PHE A 97 9.01 -21.31 -8.64
CA PHE A 97 9.71 -20.09 -8.27
C PHE A 97 8.78 -18.87 -8.34
N PRO A 98 8.94 -17.91 -7.42
CA PRO A 98 8.31 -16.59 -7.52
C PRO A 98 8.62 -15.90 -8.85
N MET A 99 7.70 -15.08 -9.33
CA MET A 99 7.84 -14.34 -10.59
C MET A 99 8.67 -13.07 -10.36
N GLU A 100 9.81 -12.91 -11.04
CA GLU A 100 10.58 -11.68 -10.99
C GLU A 100 9.87 -10.57 -11.76
N CYS A 101 9.72 -9.41 -11.13
CA CYS A 101 8.95 -8.31 -11.68
C CYS A 101 9.52 -6.94 -11.29
N ALA A 102 9.20 -5.95 -12.10
CA ALA A 102 9.26 -4.55 -11.73
C ALA A 102 7.83 -4.02 -11.60
N MET A 103 7.58 -3.21 -10.57
CA MET A 103 6.28 -2.59 -10.33
C MET A 103 6.43 -1.09 -10.13
N THR A 104 5.61 -0.32 -10.82
CA THR A 104 5.43 1.11 -10.59
C THR A 104 4.22 1.31 -9.71
N GLY A 105 4.35 2.12 -8.67
CA GLY A 105 3.23 2.41 -7.80
C GLY A 105 3.64 3.18 -6.55
N HIS A 106 2.73 3.22 -5.58
CA HIS A 106 2.98 3.88 -4.30
C HIS A 106 2.54 3.04 -3.12
N ILE A 107 3.21 3.26 -1.98
CA ILE A 107 2.92 2.53 -0.75
C ILE A 107 1.81 3.24 0.01
N LYS A 108 0.73 2.50 0.25
CA LYS A 108 -0.30 2.81 1.24
C LYS A 108 0.10 2.13 2.56
N LYS A 109 0.43 2.94 3.55
CA LYS A 109 0.77 2.46 4.90
C LYS A 109 -0.50 2.35 5.72
N GLU A 110 -0.85 1.13 6.12
CA GLU A 110 -1.89 0.93 7.13
C GLU A 110 -1.27 1.18 8.52
N LEU A 111 -1.81 2.13 9.29
CA LEU A 111 -1.22 2.48 10.60
C LEU A 111 -1.60 1.47 11.70
N ILE A 112 -2.60 0.63 11.44
CA ILE A 112 -3.16 -0.31 12.41
C ILE A 112 -2.86 -1.75 12.03
N LYS A 113 -2.90 -2.08 10.73
CA LYS A 113 -2.45 -3.36 10.22
C LYS A 113 -0.93 -3.30 10.05
N LYS A 114 -0.22 -4.38 10.39
CA LYS A 114 1.24 -4.46 10.25
C LYS A 114 1.72 -4.63 8.80
N GLN A 115 0.80 -4.61 7.83
CA GLN A 115 1.08 -4.90 6.44
C GLN A 115 0.80 -3.64 5.62
N ASN A 116 1.80 -3.21 4.86
CA ASN A 116 1.66 -2.13 3.90
C ASN A 116 1.13 -2.71 2.58
N THR A 117 0.44 -1.87 1.80
CA THR A 117 -0.04 -2.23 0.47
C THR A 117 0.72 -1.42 -0.56
N LEU A 118 1.24 -2.08 -1.60
CA LEU A 118 1.71 -1.42 -2.82
C LEU A 118 0.54 -1.33 -3.79
N ILE A 119 0.10 -0.11 -4.06
CA ILE A 119 -0.91 0.19 -5.07
C ILE A 119 -0.18 0.27 -6.41
N VAL A 120 -0.42 -0.70 -7.29
CA VAL A 120 0.31 -0.86 -8.55
C VAL A 120 -0.39 -0.10 -9.67
N SER A 121 0.34 0.75 -10.38
CA SER A 121 -0.12 1.46 -11.57
C SER A 121 0.35 0.80 -12.87
N GLU A 122 1.54 0.20 -12.87
CA GLU A 122 2.12 -0.52 -14.00
C GLU A 122 3.03 -1.64 -13.48
N PHE A 123 3.15 -2.74 -14.22
CA PHE A 123 4.10 -3.81 -13.89
C PHE A 123 4.71 -4.43 -15.14
N GLU A 124 5.94 -4.93 -14.99
CA GLU A 124 6.68 -5.66 -16.01
C GLU A 124 7.18 -6.97 -15.40
N ILE A 125 6.96 -8.09 -16.08
CA ILE A 125 7.53 -9.39 -15.71
C ILE A 125 8.93 -9.46 -16.31
N LEU A 126 9.97 -9.47 -15.46
CA LEU A 126 11.37 -9.36 -15.88
C LEU A 126 11.98 -10.70 -16.25
N TYR A 127 11.57 -11.76 -15.55
CA TYR A 127 12.06 -13.10 -15.82
C TYR A 127 10.96 -14.13 -15.62
N ILE A 128 10.73 -14.89 -16.67
CA ILE A 128 10.01 -16.16 -16.64
C ILE A 128 11.08 -17.21 -16.90
N GLN A 129 11.50 -17.89 -15.85
CA GLN A 129 12.38 -19.03 -15.99
C GLN A 129 11.66 -20.07 -16.87
N GLY A 130 12.32 -20.50 -17.96
CA GLY A 130 11.72 -21.36 -19.01
C GLY A 130 11.47 -20.70 -20.38
N CYS A 131 11.66 -19.38 -20.54
CA CYS A 131 11.56 -18.71 -21.86
C CYS A 131 12.93 -18.41 -22.51
N GLY A 132 13.98 -19.07 -22.02
CA GLY A 132 15.38 -18.85 -22.39
C GLY A 132 16.09 -20.07 -22.95
N GLU A 133 15.38 -20.93 -23.68
CA GLU A 133 15.96 -21.96 -24.57
C GLU A 133 15.28 -21.98 -25.94
#